data_AF-A0A6G8CIA9-F1
#
_entry.id   AF-A0A6G8CIA9-F1
#
_cell.length_a   1.000
_cell.length_b   1.000
_cell.length_c   1.000
_cell.angle_alpha   90.00
_cell.angle_beta   90.00
_cell.angle_gamma   90.00
#
_symmetry.space_group_name_H-M   'P 1'
#
loop_
_entity.id
_entity.type
_entity.pdbx_description
1 polymer ?
#
loop_
_entity_poly.entity_id
_entity_poly.type
_entity_poly.pdbx_seq_one_letter_code
_entity_poly.pdbx_strand_id
1 'polypeptide(L)'
;MPERKYSSAFSLGLEIDSADYRLRAERKRKENIRSKYEEAVSDKLIDRKIETGMTREQVLDSFGEPTKTERVLTKAGERETLIYGSKSAGSYFHIMDGVITKAVVR
;
A
#
# COMPACT_ATOMS: atom_id res chain seq x y z
N MET A 1 26.50 -43.05 29.37
CA MET A 1 25.92 -41.74 29.01
C MET A 1 24.90 -41.99 27.90
N PRO A 2 23.58 -41.77 28.10
CA PRO A 2 22.61 -41.97 27.03
C PRO A 2 22.53 -40.72 26.15
N GLU A 3 22.72 -40.91 24.84
CA GLU A 3 22.50 -39.90 23.81
C GLU A 3 21.03 -39.46 23.83
N ARG A 4 20.79 -38.18 24.13
CA ARG A 4 19.48 -37.56 23.93
C ARG A 4 19.26 -37.44 22.42
N LYS A 5 18.52 -38.38 21.85
CA LYS A 5 17.84 -38.18 20.56
C LYS A 5 16.82 -37.05 20.76
N TYR A 6 17.16 -35.85 20.31
CA TYR A 6 16.18 -34.78 20.20
C TYR A 6 15.17 -35.22 19.14
N SER A 7 14.03 -35.68 19.65
CA SER A 7 12.80 -35.97 18.91
C SER A 7 12.44 -34.76 18.03
N SER A 8 12.17 -35.02 16.76
CA SER A 8 11.83 -34.06 15.70
C SER A 8 10.43 -33.43 15.86
N ALA A 9 10.04 -33.08 17.08
CA ALA A 9 8.71 -32.61 17.44
C ALA A 9 8.65 -31.08 17.61
N PHE A 10 9.26 -30.31 16.69
CA PHE A 10 9.25 -28.84 16.80
C PHE A 10 9.01 -28.07 15.49
N SER A 11 8.33 -28.69 14.52
CA SER A 11 8.03 -28.04 13.23
C SER A 11 6.63 -28.39 12.70
N LEU A 12 5.62 -28.50 13.57
CA LEU A 12 4.26 -28.89 13.19
C LEU A 12 3.21 -27.95 13.81
N GLY A 13 3.34 -26.65 13.56
CA GLY A 13 2.37 -25.67 14.07
C GLY A 13 2.44 -24.24 13.52
N LEU A 14 3.22 -23.97 12.46
CA LEU A 14 3.44 -22.61 11.95
C LEU A 14 3.13 -22.45 10.45
N GLU A 15 2.36 -23.35 9.87
CA GLU A 15 1.76 -23.18 8.54
C GLU A 15 0.27 -22.92 8.70
N ILE A 16 -0.08 -21.82 9.39
CA ILE A 16 -1.42 -21.25 9.17
C ILE A 16 -1.37 -20.65 7.77
N ASP A 17 -2.13 -21.25 6.87
CA ASP A 17 -2.08 -21.03 5.42
C ASP A 17 -1.95 -19.53 5.09
N SER A 18 -0.79 -19.13 4.58
CA SER A 18 -0.45 -17.72 4.31
C SER A 18 -1.47 -17.02 3.40
N ALA A 19 -2.23 -17.80 2.63
CA ALA A 19 -3.35 -17.33 1.82
C ALA A 19 -4.50 -16.75 2.65
N ASP A 20 -4.87 -17.41 3.75
CA ASP A 20 -5.99 -17.00 4.62
C ASP A 20 -5.70 -15.66 5.31
N TYR A 21 -4.46 -15.45 5.76
CA TYR A 21 -4.03 -14.18 6.34
C TYR A 21 -4.07 -13.04 5.33
N ARG A 22 -3.61 -13.28 4.10
CA ARG A 22 -3.66 -12.28 3.02
C ARG A 22 -5.10 -11.91 2.68
N LEU A 23 -5.99 -12.90 2.59
CA LEU A 23 -7.41 -12.65 2.31
C LEU A 23 -8.08 -11.84 3.42
N ARG A 24 -7.80 -12.17 4.69
CA ARG A 24 -8.30 -11.41 5.85
C ARG A 24 -7.77 -9.98 5.88
N ALA A 25 -6.47 -9.80 5.63
CA ALA A 25 -5.84 -8.48 5.56
C ALA A 25 -6.47 -7.62 4.44
N GLU A 26 -6.67 -8.20 3.26
CA GLU A 26 -7.28 -7.52 2.13
C GLU A 26 -8.74 -7.15 2.39
N ARG A 27 -9.53 -8.05 3.01
CA ARG A 27 -10.91 -7.73 3.41
C ARG A 27 -10.94 -6.55 4.39
N LYS A 28 -10.10 -6.60 5.42
CA LYS A 28 -10.01 -5.53 6.42
C LYS A 28 -9.56 -4.20 5.80
N ARG A 29 -8.64 -4.23 4.84
CA ARG A 29 -8.24 -3.04 4.06
C ARG A 29 -9.45 -2.42 3.36
N LYS A 30 -10.23 -3.22 2.63
CA LYS A 30 -11.43 -2.74 1.92
C LYS A 30 -12.48 -2.18 2.88
N GLU A 31 -12.72 -2.84 4.01
CA GLU A 31 -13.63 -2.36 5.06
C GLU A 31 -13.17 -1.02 5.64
N ASN A 32 -11.88 -0.88 5.94
CA ASN A 32 -11.31 0.38 6.43
C ASN A 32 -11.44 1.53 5.41
N ILE A 33 -11.28 1.24 4.12
CA ILE A 33 -11.47 2.27 3.07
C ILE A 33 -12.94 2.69 3.01
N ARG A 34 -13.86 1.72 3.04
CA ARG A 34 -15.32 1.99 2.99
C ARG A 34 -15.85 2.71 4.22
N SER A 35 -15.21 2.57 5.38
CA SER A 35 -15.60 3.31 6.58
C SER A 35 -15.07 4.74 6.60
N LYS A 36 -14.02 5.05 5.84
CA LYS A 36 -13.39 6.38 5.77
C LYS A 36 -13.97 7.27 4.67
N TYR A 37 -14.38 6.70 3.54
CA TYR A 37 -14.73 7.46 2.33
C TYR A 37 -16.12 7.11 1.82
N GLU A 38 -16.74 8.04 1.09
CA GLU A 38 -17.98 7.78 0.36
C GLU A 38 -17.80 6.65 -0.68
N GLU A 39 -18.90 5.99 -1.02
CA GLU A 39 -18.91 4.79 -1.88
C GLU A 39 -18.10 4.99 -3.17
N ALA A 40 -18.38 6.06 -3.92
CA ALA A 40 -17.70 6.36 -5.18
C ALA A 40 -16.18 6.55 -5.03
N VAL A 41 -15.72 7.15 -3.93
CA VAL A 41 -14.28 7.31 -3.66
C VAL A 41 -13.70 5.98 -3.21
N SER A 42 -14.38 5.29 -2.30
CA SER A 42 -13.93 4.01 -1.75
C SER A 42 -13.70 2.96 -2.85
N ASP A 43 -14.62 2.87 -3.82
CA ASP A 43 -14.51 1.94 -4.94
C ASP A 43 -13.30 2.27 -5.82
N LYS A 44 -13.04 3.55 -6.09
CA LYS A 44 -11.82 3.97 -6.82
C LYS A 44 -10.55 3.57 -6.07
N LEU A 45 -10.49 3.77 -4.75
CA LEU A 45 -9.31 3.43 -3.96
C LEU A 45 -9.10 1.92 -3.86
N ILE A 46 -10.18 1.14 -3.76
CA ILE A 46 -10.11 -0.33 -3.76
C ILE A 46 -9.59 -0.84 -5.11
N ASP A 47 -10.06 -0.25 -6.21
CA ASP A 47 -9.69 -0.57 -7.59
C ASP A 47 -8.37 0.07 -8.06
N ARG A 48 -7.69 0.84 -7.18
CA ARG A 48 -6.45 1.57 -7.50
C ARG A 48 -6.58 2.60 -8.64
N LYS A 49 -7.78 3.14 -8.83
CA LYS A 49 -8.08 4.20 -9.82
C LYS A 49 -7.87 5.58 -9.21
N ILE A 50 -6.60 5.92 -9.01
CA ILE A 50 -6.18 7.21 -8.45
C ILE A 50 -6.17 8.28 -9.53
N GLU A 51 -6.78 9.44 -9.23
CA GLU A 51 -6.93 10.58 -10.12
C GLU A 51 -6.32 11.85 -9.50
N THR A 52 -6.12 12.88 -10.33
CA THR A 52 -5.70 14.21 -9.85
C THR A 52 -6.75 14.83 -8.94
N GLY A 53 -6.32 15.59 -7.94
CA GLY A 53 -7.19 16.20 -6.92
C GLY A 53 -7.48 15.30 -5.72
N MET A 54 -7.18 14.00 -5.79
CA MET A 54 -7.17 13.12 -4.62
C MET A 54 -6.04 13.50 -3.65
N THR A 55 -6.16 13.08 -2.40
CA THR A 55 -5.19 13.42 -1.35
C THR A 55 -4.05 12.40 -1.27
N ARG A 56 -2.94 12.81 -0.64
CA ARG A 56 -1.85 11.90 -0.26
C ARG A 56 -2.33 10.68 0.51
N GLU A 57 -3.22 10.87 1.47
CA GLU A 57 -3.74 9.77 2.31
C GLU A 57 -4.51 8.75 1.48
N GLN A 58 -5.32 9.22 0.53
CA GLN A 58 -6.07 8.33 -0.38
C GLN A 58 -5.15 7.43 -1.21
N VAL A 59 -3.98 7.93 -1.65
CA VAL A 59 -2.97 7.09 -2.31
C VAL A 59 -2.44 6.02 -1.37
N LEU A 60 -2.11 6.40 -0.13
CA LEU A 60 -1.57 5.47 0.86
C LEU A 60 -2.60 4.42 1.28
N ASP A 61 -3.86 4.79 1.45
CA ASP A 61 -4.94 3.85 1.74
C ASP A 61 -5.17 2.87 0.57
N SER A 62 -4.97 3.31 -0.68
CA SER A 62 -5.15 2.49 -1.89
C SER A 62 -3.96 1.55 -2.18
N PHE A 63 -2.74 2.10 -2.20
CA PHE A 63 -1.53 1.38 -2.61
C PHE A 63 -0.67 0.90 -1.44
N GLY A 64 -0.91 1.39 -0.23
CA GLY A 64 -0.07 1.15 0.93
C GLY A 64 1.19 2.01 0.93
N GLU A 65 2.24 1.51 1.56
CA GLU A 65 3.52 2.21 1.66
C GLU A 65 4.25 2.27 0.31
N PRO A 66 4.76 3.46 -0.08
CA PRO A 66 5.55 3.59 -1.30
C PRO A 66 6.91 2.91 -1.12
N THR A 67 7.45 2.40 -2.23
CA THR A 67 8.82 1.90 -2.29
C THR A 67 9.83 3.02 -2.03
N LYS A 68 9.53 4.23 -2.52
CA LYS A 68 10.36 5.40 -2.30
C LYS A 68 9.52 6.67 -2.31
N THR A 69 9.90 7.61 -1.45
CA THR A 69 9.39 8.98 -1.47
C THR A 69 10.53 9.94 -1.80
N GLU A 70 10.28 10.84 -2.75
CA GLU A 70 11.22 11.92 -3.11
C GLU A 70 10.57 13.28 -2.85
N ARG A 71 11.35 14.27 -2.43
CA ARG A 71 10.87 15.65 -2.20
C ARG A 71 11.78 16.63 -2.91
N VAL A 72 11.19 17.59 -3.61
CA VAL A 72 11.90 18.61 -4.39
C VAL A 72 11.21 19.95 -4.19
N LEU A 73 11.97 20.97 -3.80
CA LEU A 73 11.51 22.36 -3.79
C LEU A 73 11.41 22.89 -5.22
N THR A 74 10.23 23.37 -5.59
CA THR A 74 9.95 24.00 -6.88
C THR A 74 9.57 25.46 -6.68
N LYS A 75 9.47 26.24 -7.77
CA LYS A 75 8.99 27.62 -7.70
C LYS A 75 7.56 27.74 -7.14
N ALA A 76 6.75 26.69 -7.26
CA ALA A 76 5.37 26.64 -6.82
C ALA A 76 5.19 25.99 -5.43
N GLY A 77 6.29 25.59 -4.76
CA GLY A 77 6.25 24.91 -3.47
C GLY A 77 6.98 23.57 -3.47
N GLU A 78 6.86 22.83 -2.37
CA GLU A 78 7.44 21.48 -2.24
C GLU A 78 6.61 20.47 -3.02
N ARG A 79 7.26 19.71 -3.89
CA ARG A 79 6.67 18.57 -4.59
C ARG A 79 7.17 17.28 -3.96
N GLU A 80 6.25 16.51 -3.39
CA GLU A 80 6.49 15.14 -2.97
C GLU A 80 6.17 14.18 -4.14
N THR A 81 6.94 13.10 -4.28
CA THR A 81 6.68 12.05 -5.25
C THR A 81 6.69 10.70 -4.54
N LEU A 82 5.54 10.03 -4.55
CA LEU A 82 5.40 8.65 -4.07
C LEU A 82 5.66 7.70 -5.24
N ILE A 83 6.54 6.72 -5.05
CA ILE A 83 6.95 5.77 -6.09
C ILE A 83 6.68 4.36 -5.59
N TYR A 84 5.92 3.59 -6.37
CA TYR A 84 5.59 2.20 -6.11
C TYR A 84 6.26 1.33 -7.17
N GLY A 85 7.29 0.58 -6.76
CA GLY A 85 8.22 -0.08 -7.67
C GLY A 85 9.27 0.90 -8.19
N SER A 86 9.11 1.35 -9.44
CA SER A 86 10.03 2.31 -10.07
C SER A 86 9.27 3.35 -10.90
N LYS A 87 9.88 4.51 -11.16
CA LYS A 87 9.27 5.53 -12.04
C LYS A 87 9.11 5.09 -13.49
N SER A 88 9.92 4.15 -13.95
CA SER A 88 9.96 3.71 -15.36
C SER A 88 9.04 2.52 -15.66
N ALA A 89 8.71 1.70 -14.66
CA ALA A 89 7.92 0.48 -14.83
C ALA A 89 6.71 0.40 -13.88
N GLY A 90 6.76 1.07 -12.72
CA GLY A 90 5.70 1.06 -11.72
C GLY A 90 4.82 2.29 -11.72
N SER A 91 4.06 2.44 -10.64
CA SER A 91 3.15 3.56 -10.41
C SER A 91 3.85 4.68 -9.66
N TYR A 92 3.54 5.94 -9.97
CA TYR A 92 4.03 7.08 -9.20
C TYR A 92 3.05 8.25 -9.19
N PHE A 93 3.13 9.05 -8.13
CA PHE A 93 2.22 10.16 -7.89
C PHE A 93 3.01 11.40 -7.49
N HIS A 94 2.75 12.54 -8.14
CA HIS A 94 3.23 13.83 -7.68
C HIS A 94 2.18 14.50 -6.82
N ILE A 95 2.62 15.02 -5.68
CA ILE A 95 1.79 15.66 -4.68
C ILE A 95 2.35 17.04 -4.41
N MET A 96 1.48 18.04 -4.44
CA MET A 96 1.77 19.41 -4.02
C MET A 96 0.64 19.86 -3.12
N ASP A 97 0.96 20.53 -2.01
CA ASP A 97 -0.02 21.00 -1.03
C ASP A 97 -1.00 19.91 -0.57
N GLY A 98 -0.52 18.67 -0.44
CA GLY A 98 -1.30 17.52 0.02
C GLY A 98 -2.22 16.86 -1.02
N VAL A 99 -2.30 17.42 -2.24
CA VAL A 99 -3.14 16.92 -3.33
C VAL A 99 -2.32 16.43 -4.52
N ILE A 100 -2.85 15.42 -5.21
CA ILE A 100 -2.22 14.82 -6.38
C ILE A 100 -2.35 15.75 -7.57
N THR A 101 -1.20 16.15 -8.12
CA THR A 101 -1.10 16.94 -9.34
C THR A 101 -0.75 16.08 -10.56
N LYS A 102 -0.23 14.88 -10.35
CA LYS A 102 0.01 13.89 -11.42
C LYS A 102 -0.13 12.47 -10.89
N ALA A 103 -0.87 11.63 -11.60
CA ALA A 103 -0.98 10.20 -11.33
C ALA A 103 -0.52 9.40 -12.55
N VAL A 104 0.37 8.44 -12.34
CA VAL A 104 0.72 7.41 -13.30
C VAL A 104 0.49 6.07 -12.62
N VAL A 105 -0.51 5.33 -13.08
CA VAL A 105 -0.88 4.01 -12.57
C VAL A 105 -0.52 2.96 -13.62
N ARG A 106 0.16 1.91 -13.19
CA ARG A 106 0.59 0.75 -13.99
C ARG A 106 0.42 -0.54 -13.22
#